data_AF-A0A0F9ZFC8-F1
#
_entry.id   AF-A0A0F9ZFC8-F1
#
_cell.length_a   1.000
_cell.length_b   1.000
_cell.length_c   1.000
_cell.angle_alpha   90.00
_cell.angle_beta   90.00
_cell.angle_gamma   90.00
#
_symmetry.space_group_name_H-M   'P 1'
#
loop_
_entity.id
_entity.type
_entity.pdbx_description
1 polymer ?
#
loop_
_entity_poly.entity_id
_entity_poly.type
_entity_poly.pdbx_seq_one_letter_code
_entity_poly.pdbx_strand_id
1 'polypeptide(L)'
;MHSKTQKKIKSIDETHEKNLQNEIKKCLKTSEKIDKIIKSIYKTVELTKMNATEEFKSFIEPKTSLDSLSEFYEIFIKCDDKLQQIREKDIKIQDIEQIIENLNVCNDLYNIIEDLKNFEKVVIVQKLLRDTNQTLEPMMNKIEVIFFQNLGRNLHDTVNMNKVALFLIEKRDTKTFLGRYSNELYSKVNFDDIKFNKKMLLQQTGNIDRYIYDLNVYNKKILGETTGSGINLGLNKILIINLTKIIGDILQVIEREEKLEDVPFLMTLNNHLKHTEENKIKEIESLFVFKDPINKIICNIFLAYTSNVDRLDAPNKFCDVEILAINLRRALDSLNSYKILTKIFLNTYGPLFKIKTLTECNDYFTKRLVCKILKFSEPMPNLKKFIYLINNLYTLQNYISEDLKSKIGTCSDNLVKTFNEELQKRNQAKLTSFIDLNISAFKSYYLPDDIRIGVVSLLKKSIWEEIGKKGYEGDLESLNSTINEMFIGK
;
A
#
# COMPACT_ATOMS: atom_id res chain seq x y z
N MET A 1 -50.07 -102.91 57.60
CA MET A 1 -49.29 -103.14 56.36
C MET A 1 -48.44 -101.94 55.88
N HIS A 2 -48.16 -100.91 56.71
CA HIS A 2 -47.32 -99.74 56.30
C HIS A 2 -45.96 -99.61 57.02
N SER A 3 -45.65 -100.44 58.03
CA SER A 3 -44.34 -100.43 58.71
C SER A 3 -43.20 -101.01 57.87
N LYS A 4 -43.50 -101.94 56.94
CA LYS A 4 -42.50 -102.54 56.04
C LYS A 4 -42.05 -101.59 54.92
N THR A 5 -42.85 -100.59 54.57
CA THR A 5 -42.53 -99.64 53.49
C THR A 5 -41.62 -98.50 53.99
N GLN A 6 -41.86 -97.99 55.21
CA GLN A 6 -41.01 -96.95 55.82
C GLN A 6 -39.62 -97.44 56.23
N LYS A 7 -39.46 -98.70 56.67
CA LYS A 7 -38.13 -99.30 56.94
C LYS A 7 -37.30 -99.52 55.67
N LYS A 8 -37.95 -99.82 54.54
CA LYS A 8 -37.27 -99.98 53.25
C LYS A 8 -36.79 -98.64 52.70
N ILE A 9 -37.56 -97.56 52.88
CA ILE A 9 -37.18 -96.20 52.44
C ILE A 9 -36.00 -95.67 53.27
N LYS A 10 -36.00 -95.84 54.60
CA LYS A 10 -34.85 -95.47 55.46
C LYS A 10 -33.56 -96.26 55.17
N SER A 11 -33.66 -97.57 54.91
CA SER A 11 -32.47 -98.35 54.54
C SER A 11 -31.96 -98.03 53.15
N ILE A 12 -32.85 -97.67 52.21
CA ILE A 12 -32.46 -97.21 50.87
C ILE A 12 -31.74 -95.86 50.98
N ASP A 13 -32.22 -94.91 51.79
CA ASP A 13 -31.56 -93.61 52.04
C ASP A 13 -30.15 -93.77 52.65
N GLU A 14 -29.98 -94.59 53.70
CA GLU A 14 -28.66 -94.81 54.32
C GLU A 14 -27.69 -95.54 53.37
N THR A 15 -28.19 -96.42 52.51
CA THR A 15 -27.37 -97.10 51.49
C THR A 15 -27.02 -96.16 50.34
N HIS A 16 -27.93 -95.25 49.96
CA HIS A 16 -27.69 -94.23 48.96
C HIS A 16 -26.68 -93.19 49.45
N GLU A 17 -26.81 -92.72 50.70
CA GLU A 17 -25.89 -91.77 51.33
C GLU A 17 -24.47 -92.35 51.47
N LYS A 18 -24.36 -93.63 51.86
CA LYS A 18 -23.06 -94.32 51.97
C LYS A 18 -22.43 -94.60 50.59
N ASN A 19 -23.23 -94.85 49.56
CA ASN A 19 -22.76 -94.94 48.18
C ASN A 19 -22.31 -93.57 47.65
N LEU A 20 -23.03 -92.50 47.94
CA LEU A 20 -22.66 -91.14 47.57
C LEU A 20 -21.34 -90.73 48.24
N GLN A 21 -21.16 -91.02 49.54
CA GLN A 21 -19.90 -90.76 50.24
C GLN A 21 -18.72 -91.56 49.65
N ASN A 22 -18.95 -92.80 49.21
CA ASN A 22 -17.93 -93.60 48.55
C ASN A 22 -17.60 -93.11 47.14
N GLU A 23 -18.59 -92.63 46.40
CA GLU A 23 -18.38 -91.95 45.11
C GLU A 23 -17.62 -90.64 45.29
N ILE A 24 -17.98 -89.81 46.27
CA ILE A 24 -17.26 -88.57 46.59
C ILE A 24 -15.81 -88.87 46.98
N LYS A 25 -15.54 -89.92 47.77
CA LYS A 25 -14.17 -90.36 48.08
C LYS A 25 -13.42 -90.84 46.85
N LYS A 26 -14.08 -91.52 45.91
CA LYS A 26 -13.48 -91.88 44.61
C LYS A 26 -13.18 -90.64 43.79
N CYS A 27 -14.12 -89.69 43.69
CA CYS A 27 -13.94 -88.42 42.99
C CYS A 27 -12.79 -87.59 43.58
N LEU A 28 -12.66 -87.53 44.91
CA LEU A 28 -11.53 -86.89 45.59
C LEU A 28 -10.19 -87.55 45.24
N LYS A 29 -10.11 -88.89 45.28
CA LYS A 29 -8.91 -89.62 44.86
C LYS A 29 -8.58 -89.41 43.39
N THR A 30 -9.60 -89.30 42.53
CA THR A 30 -9.42 -88.97 41.11
C THR A 30 -8.94 -87.53 40.94
N SER A 31 -9.48 -86.59 41.71
CA SER A 31 -9.04 -85.19 41.73
C SER A 31 -7.59 -85.07 42.19
N GLU A 32 -7.18 -85.76 43.24
CA GLU A 32 -5.79 -85.79 43.71
C GLU A 32 -4.84 -86.40 42.65
N LYS A 33 -5.30 -87.40 41.89
CA LYS A 33 -4.54 -87.96 40.77
C LYS A 33 -4.46 -86.96 39.62
N ILE A 34 -5.54 -86.26 39.30
CA ILE A 34 -5.58 -85.20 38.29
C ILE A 34 -4.63 -84.08 38.71
N ASP A 35 -4.64 -83.64 39.96
CA ASP A 35 -3.72 -82.62 40.47
C ASP A 35 -2.26 -83.06 40.40
N LYS A 36 -1.97 -84.34 40.67
CA LYS A 36 -0.62 -84.89 40.47
C LYS A 36 -0.22 -84.93 39.00
N ILE A 37 -1.14 -85.29 38.11
CA ILE A 37 -0.93 -85.29 36.66
C ILE A 37 -0.73 -83.85 36.16
N ILE A 38 -1.55 -82.90 36.60
CA ILE A 38 -1.45 -81.48 36.25
C ILE A 38 -0.14 -80.89 36.76
N LYS A 39 0.26 -81.17 38.02
CA LYS A 39 1.57 -80.75 38.54
C LYS A 39 2.72 -81.40 37.77
N SER A 40 2.56 -82.66 37.34
CA SER A 40 3.50 -83.34 36.45
C SER A 40 3.55 -82.67 35.08
N ILE A 41 2.43 -82.31 34.47
CA ILE A 41 2.34 -81.61 33.18
C ILE A 41 2.94 -80.22 33.31
N TYR A 42 2.62 -79.43 34.34
CA TYR A 42 3.23 -78.12 34.56
C TYR A 42 4.74 -78.21 34.77
N LYS A 43 5.20 -79.18 35.57
CA LYS A 43 6.63 -79.43 35.75
C LYS A 43 7.28 -79.91 34.45
N THR A 44 6.56 -80.68 33.64
CA THR A 44 7.02 -81.11 32.31
C THR A 44 7.03 -79.94 31.35
N VAL A 45 6.07 -79.02 31.38
CA VAL A 45 6.03 -77.80 30.55
C VAL A 45 7.10 -76.79 30.98
N GLU A 46 7.38 -76.64 32.27
CA GLU A 46 8.51 -75.85 32.78
C GLU A 46 9.87 -76.47 32.43
N LEU A 47 9.99 -77.80 32.44
CA LEU A 47 11.22 -78.53 32.09
C LEU A 47 11.38 -78.76 30.58
N THR A 48 10.28 -78.78 29.84
CA THR A 48 10.28 -78.68 28.38
C THR A 48 10.57 -77.23 28.08
N LYS A 49 11.85 -76.86 28.14
CA LYS A 49 12.31 -75.66 27.45
C LYS A 49 11.63 -75.67 26.08
N MET A 50 11.07 -74.53 25.70
CA MET A 50 10.66 -74.20 24.34
C MET A 50 11.90 -74.20 23.41
N ASN A 51 12.66 -75.29 23.41
CA ASN A 51 13.84 -75.52 22.62
C ASN A 51 13.49 -75.52 21.14
N ALA A 52 12.28 -75.91 20.74
CA ALA A 52 11.88 -75.76 19.34
C ALA A 52 11.90 -74.28 18.91
N THR A 53 11.34 -73.36 19.70
CA THR A 53 11.35 -71.92 19.40
C THR A 53 12.74 -71.27 19.58
N GLU A 54 13.58 -71.76 20.50
CA GLU A 54 15.00 -71.35 20.60
C GLU A 54 15.91 -71.96 19.52
N GLU A 55 15.64 -73.18 19.06
CA GLU A 55 16.31 -73.82 17.91
C GLU A 55 15.91 -73.09 16.62
N PHE A 56 14.61 -72.75 16.46
CA PHE A 56 14.16 -71.91 15.37
C PHE A 56 14.66 -70.47 15.48
N LYS A 57 14.98 -69.91 16.67
CA LYS A 57 15.63 -68.57 16.76
C LYS A 57 16.91 -68.53 15.93
N SER A 58 17.71 -69.59 15.95
CA SER A 58 18.94 -69.67 15.13
C SER A 58 18.68 -69.69 13.62
N PHE A 59 17.44 -69.96 13.17
CA PHE A 59 17.02 -69.87 11.77
C PHE A 59 16.17 -68.62 11.48
N ILE A 60 15.41 -68.14 12.46
CA ILE A 60 14.51 -66.98 12.38
C ILE A 60 15.31 -65.69 12.48
N GLU A 61 16.24 -65.55 13.43
CA GLU A 61 17.02 -64.32 13.61
C GLU A 61 17.95 -64.02 12.42
N PRO A 62 18.65 -65.00 11.82
CA PRO A 62 19.38 -64.75 10.58
C PRO A 62 18.45 -64.48 9.41
N LYS A 63 17.26 -65.10 9.35
CA LYS A 63 16.30 -64.85 8.28
C LYS A 63 15.69 -63.45 8.38
N THR A 64 15.25 -63.00 9.56
CA THR A 64 14.79 -61.62 9.76
C THR A 64 15.91 -60.61 9.53
N SER A 65 17.14 -60.94 9.92
CA SER A 65 18.32 -60.10 9.61
C SER A 65 18.60 -60.04 8.11
N LEU A 66 18.44 -61.16 7.39
CA LEU A 66 18.59 -61.23 5.93
C LEU A 66 17.44 -60.53 5.20
N ASP A 67 16.21 -60.65 5.68
CA ASP A 67 15.03 -59.97 5.13
C ASP A 67 15.21 -58.45 5.29
N SER A 68 15.63 -57.98 6.48
CA SER A 68 15.97 -56.56 6.71
C SER A 68 17.16 -56.08 5.89
N LEU A 69 18.17 -56.93 5.66
CA LEU A 69 19.31 -56.62 4.81
C LEU A 69 18.89 -56.53 3.33
N SER A 70 18.00 -57.42 2.89
CA SER A 70 17.44 -57.44 1.54
C SER A 70 16.59 -56.19 1.30
N GLU A 71 15.71 -55.86 2.24
CA GLU A 71 14.90 -54.64 2.22
C GLU A 71 15.78 -53.39 2.16
N PHE A 72 16.86 -53.34 2.95
CA PHE A 72 17.85 -52.28 2.87
C PHE A 72 18.45 -52.15 1.46
N TYR A 73 18.93 -53.25 0.85
CA TYR A 73 19.53 -53.21 -0.47
C TYR A 73 18.53 -52.82 -1.57
N GLU A 74 17.28 -53.29 -1.50
CA GLU A 74 16.22 -52.89 -2.42
C GLU A 74 15.93 -51.39 -2.34
N ILE A 75 15.76 -50.85 -1.14
CA ILE A 75 15.55 -49.41 -0.94
C ILE A 75 16.77 -48.62 -1.42
N PHE A 76 17.98 -49.06 -1.06
CA PHE A 76 19.22 -48.39 -1.42
C PHE A 76 19.44 -48.33 -2.93
N ILE A 77 19.34 -49.46 -3.64
CA ILE A 77 19.53 -49.54 -5.10
C ILE A 77 18.48 -48.68 -5.80
N LYS A 78 17.21 -48.78 -5.38
CA LYS A 78 16.12 -47.95 -5.94
C LYS A 78 16.39 -46.46 -5.77
N CYS A 79 16.91 -46.04 -4.61
CA CYS A 79 17.25 -44.65 -4.34
C CYS A 79 18.46 -44.17 -5.17
N ASP A 80 19.50 -44.98 -5.27
CA ASP A 80 20.71 -44.67 -6.05
C ASP A 80 20.41 -44.55 -7.55
N ASP A 81 19.69 -45.53 -8.11
CA ASP A 81 19.25 -45.52 -9.51
C ASP A 81 18.42 -44.26 -9.83
N LYS A 82 17.50 -43.90 -8.94
CA LYS A 82 16.65 -42.72 -9.11
C LYS A 82 17.45 -41.42 -9.03
N LEU A 83 18.45 -41.34 -8.14
CA LEU A 83 19.35 -40.18 -8.06
C LEU A 83 20.19 -40.03 -9.35
N GLN A 84 20.72 -41.14 -9.88
CA GLN A 84 21.47 -41.13 -11.15
C GLN A 84 20.60 -40.63 -12.30
N GLN A 85 19.38 -41.14 -12.43
CA GLN A 85 18.42 -40.68 -13.46
C GLN A 85 18.10 -39.19 -13.35
N ILE A 86 18.08 -38.63 -12.13
CA ILE A 86 17.87 -37.19 -11.92
C ILE A 86 19.11 -36.39 -12.33
N ARG A 87 20.32 -36.87 -11.99
CA ARG A 87 21.59 -36.21 -12.33
C ARG A 87 21.87 -36.18 -13.83
N GLU A 88 21.39 -37.17 -14.57
CA GLU A 88 21.51 -37.22 -16.03
C GLU A 88 20.55 -36.24 -16.75
N LYS A 89 19.53 -35.72 -16.06
CA LYS A 89 18.61 -34.71 -16.64
C LYS A 89 19.23 -33.32 -16.61
N ASP A 90 19.20 -32.62 -17.75
CA ASP A 90 19.57 -31.20 -17.84
C ASP A 90 18.44 -30.31 -17.25
N ILE A 91 18.44 -30.16 -15.92
CA ILE A 91 17.39 -29.43 -15.21
C ILE A 91 17.64 -27.92 -15.28
N LYS A 92 16.74 -27.20 -15.97
CA LYS A 92 16.76 -25.74 -16.08
C LYS A 92 15.67 -25.14 -15.20
N ILE A 93 16.07 -24.20 -14.34
CA ILE A 93 15.18 -23.43 -13.47
C ILE A 93 15.53 -21.95 -13.68
N GLN A 94 14.78 -21.29 -14.57
CA GLN A 94 14.99 -19.87 -14.92
C GLN A 94 13.79 -18.98 -14.57
N ASP A 95 12.59 -19.55 -14.54
CA ASP A 95 11.34 -18.84 -14.27
C ASP A 95 10.36 -19.70 -13.44
N ILE A 96 9.19 -19.15 -13.12
CA ILE A 96 8.16 -19.80 -12.30
C ILE A 96 7.55 -21.03 -13.00
N GLU A 97 7.41 -21.01 -14.32
CA GLU A 97 6.81 -22.13 -15.07
C GLU A 97 7.75 -23.34 -15.03
N GLN A 98 9.03 -23.12 -15.29
CA GLN A 98 10.07 -24.15 -15.18
C GLN A 98 10.23 -24.68 -13.75
N ILE A 99 9.99 -23.84 -12.73
CA ILE A 99 9.94 -24.34 -11.34
C ILE A 99 8.86 -25.39 -11.22
N ILE A 100 7.64 -25.10 -11.70
CA ILE A 100 6.49 -26.00 -11.59
C ILE A 100 6.75 -27.34 -12.27
N GLU A 101 7.33 -27.33 -13.47
CA GLU A 101 7.70 -28.54 -14.21
C GLU A 101 8.70 -29.42 -13.45
N ASN A 102 9.57 -28.80 -12.63
CA ASN A 102 10.64 -29.48 -11.90
C ASN A 102 10.31 -29.76 -10.41
N LEU A 103 9.13 -29.39 -9.91
CA LEU A 103 8.74 -29.67 -8.51
C LEU A 103 8.73 -31.18 -8.20
N ASN A 104 8.33 -32.00 -9.16
CA ASN A 104 8.33 -33.46 -9.00
C ASN A 104 9.74 -34.01 -8.79
N VAL A 105 10.74 -33.43 -9.48
CA VAL A 105 12.14 -33.82 -9.30
C VAL A 105 12.62 -33.50 -7.89
N CYS A 106 12.24 -32.33 -7.36
CA CYS A 106 12.59 -31.97 -5.99
C CYS A 106 11.89 -32.89 -4.98
N ASN A 107 10.61 -33.19 -5.17
CA ASN A 107 9.88 -34.16 -4.34
C ASN A 107 10.53 -35.55 -4.37
N ASP A 108 10.98 -36.01 -5.53
CA ASP A 108 11.70 -37.27 -5.67
C ASP A 108 12.99 -37.30 -4.85
N LEU A 109 13.77 -36.20 -4.86
CA LEU A 109 14.97 -36.07 -4.03
C LEU A 109 14.65 -36.05 -2.53
N TYR A 110 13.56 -35.39 -2.11
CA TYR A 110 13.09 -35.43 -0.73
C TYR A 110 12.66 -36.85 -0.30
N ASN A 111 11.96 -37.58 -1.17
CA ASN A 111 11.55 -38.96 -0.90
C ASN A 111 12.77 -39.88 -0.74
N ILE A 112 13.82 -39.71 -1.55
CA ILE A 112 15.09 -40.45 -1.39
C ILE A 112 15.69 -40.20 0.00
N ILE A 113 15.69 -38.95 0.47
CA ILE A 113 16.20 -38.61 1.81
C ILE A 113 15.36 -39.27 2.91
N GLU A 114 14.03 -39.28 2.75
CA GLU A 114 13.11 -39.87 3.71
C GLU A 114 13.24 -41.40 3.77
N ASP A 115 13.24 -42.07 2.61
CA ASP A 115 13.38 -43.53 2.49
C ASP A 115 14.69 -44.03 3.12
N LEU A 116 15.77 -43.23 3.02
CA LEU A 116 17.09 -43.56 3.56
C LEU A 116 17.32 -43.13 5.02
N LYS A 117 16.38 -42.40 5.63
CA LYS A 117 16.53 -41.78 6.96
C LYS A 117 16.85 -42.80 8.06
N ASN A 118 16.22 -43.97 8.01
CA ASN A 118 16.42 -45.04 9.01
C ASN A 118 17.80 -45.71 8.90
N PHE A 119 18.54 -45.47 7.82
CA PHE A 119 19.84 -46.07 7.53
C PHE A 119 21.00 -45.07 7.56
N GLU A 120 20.81 -43.87 8.13
CA GLU A 120 21.79 -42.77 8.15
C GLU A 120 23.15 -43.13 8.77
N LYS A 121 23.21 -44.19 9.58
CA LYS A 121 24.45 -44.65 10.23
C LYS A 121 25.32 -45.51 9.31
N VAL A 122 24.78 -45.98 8.19
CA VAL A 122 25.50 -46.79 7.21
C VAL A 122 26.33 -45.87 6.31
N VAL A 123 27.64 -46.12 6.22
CA VAL A 123 28.60 -45.23 5.51
C VAL A 123 28.21 -44.99 4.04
N ILE A 124 27.76 -46.03 3.33
CA ILE A 124 27.36 -45.89 1.92
C ILE A 124 26.09 -45.02 1.76
N VAL A 125 25.16 -45.10 2.71
CA VAL A 125 23.95 -44.27 2.77
C VAL A 125 24.31 -42.83 3.07
N GLN A 126 25.29 -42.57 3.96
CA GLN A 126 25.76 -41.21 4.23
C GLN A 126 26.32 -40.53 2.98
N LYS A 127 27.05 -41.30 2.15
CA LYS A 127 27.53 -40.79 0.86
C LYS A 127 26.35 -40.47 -0.05
N LEU A 128 25.39 -41.37 -0.20
CA LEU A 128 24.21 -41.16 -1.05
C LEU A 128 23.37 -39.96 -0.57
N LEU A 129 23.12 -39.83 0.73
CA LEU A 129 22.42 -38.69 1.32
C LEU A 129 23.16 -37.37 1.07
N ARG A 130 24.50 -37.36 1.18
CA ARG A 130 25.31 -36.18 0.86
C ARG A 130 25.16 -35.81 -0.61
N ASP A 131 25.24 -36.79 -1.50
CA ASP A 131 25.12 -36.66 -2.94
C ASP A 131 23.72 -36.15 -3.37
N THR A 132 22.66 -36.65 -2.74
CA THR A 132 21.28 -36.17 -2.92
C THR A 132 21.16 -34.72 -2.46
N ASN A 133 21.65 -34.38 -1.27
CA ASN A 133 21.61 -33.01 -0.74
C ASN A 133 22.42 -32.02 -1.60
N GLN A 134 23.56 -32.44 -2.14
CA GLN A 134 24.35 -31.63 -3.08
C GLN A 134 23.60 -31.31 -4.37
N THR A 135 22.59 -32.11 -4.74
CA THR A 135 21.74 -31.87 -5.90
C THR A 135 20.51 -31.03 -5.51
N LEU A 136 19.87 -31.37 -4.39
CA LEU A 136 18.64 -30.75 -3.91
C LEU A 136 18.85 -29.29 -3.47
N GLU A 137 19.84 -29.01 -2.63
CA GLU A 137 20.01 -27.67 -2.04
C GLU A 137 20.25 -26.57 -3.09
N PRO A 138 21.11 -26.76 -4.11
CA PRO A 138 21.23 -25.78 -5.19
C PRO A 138 19.93 -25.53 -5.96
N MET A 139 19.12 -26.57 -6.20
CA MET A 139 17.82 -26.44 -6.86
C MET A 139 16.86 -25.63 -5.98
N MET A 140 16.74 -25.97 -4.70
CA MET A 140 15.90 -25.27 -3.75
C MET A 140 16.29 -23.79 -3.62
N ASN A 141 17.59 -23.48 -3.57
CA ASN A 141 18.09 -22.11 -3.53
C ASN A 141 17.71 -21.33 -4.80
N LYS A 142 17.79 -21.94 -5.99
CA LYS A 142 17.34 -21.30 -7.24
C LYS A 142 15.84 -21.04 -7.23
N ILE A 143 15.03 -22.00 -6.79
CA ILE A 143 13.58 -21.87 -6.66
C ILE A 143 13.24 -20.68 -5.76
N GLU A 144 13.84 -20.59 -4.57
CA GLU A 144 13.63 -19.48 -3.65
C GLU A 144 13.99 -18.13 -4.28
N VAL A 145 15.16 -18.03 -4.91
CA VAL A 145 15.61 -16.78 -5.55
C VAL A 145 14.61 -16.31 -6.61
N ILE A 146 14.19 -17.19 -7.51
CA ILE A 146 13.26 -16.84 -8.59
C ILE A 146 11.87 -16.52 -8.03
N PHE A 147 11.40 -17.26 -7.02
CA PHE A 147 10.14 -16.98 -6.35
C PHE A 147 10.13 -15.57 -5.73
N PHE A 148 11.14 -15.23 -4.92
CA PHE A 148 11.20 -13.92 -4.26
C PHE A 148 11.48 -12.77 -5.24
N GLN A 149 12.19 -13.01 -6.35
CA GLN A 149 12.33 -12.02 -7.42
C GLN A 149 10.97 -11.66 -8.05
N ASN A 150 10.09 -12.64 -8.25
CA ASN A 150 8.79 -12.45 -8.87
C ASN A 150 7.67 -12.06 -7.88
N LEU A 151 7.89 -12.21 -6.57
CA LEU A 151 6.95 -11.78 -5.53
C LEU A 151 6.61 -10.29 -5.68
N GLY A 152 5.32 -9.95 -5.67
CA GLY A 152 4.81 -8.58 -5.76
C GLY A 152 4.97 -7.89 -7.13
N ARG A 153 5.55 -8.53 -8.16
CA ARG A 153 5.69 -7.91 -9.51
C ARG A 153 4.36 -7.72 -10.22
N ASN A 154 3.47 -8.71 -10.11
CA ASN A 154 2.13 -8.65 -10.67
C ASN A 154 1.15 -9.20 -9.62
N LEU A 155 0.26 -8.33 -9.12
CA LEU A 155 -0.71 -8.69 -8.07
C LEU A 155 -1.83 -9.61 -8.58
N HIS A 156 -1.92 -9.86 -9.89
CA HIS A 156 -2.96 -10.68 -10.49
C HIS A 156 -2.51 -12.07 -10.91
N ASP A 157 -1.20 -12.31 -11.07
CA ASP A 157 -0.66 -13.62 -11.42
C ASP A 157 -0.26 -14.40 -10.16
N THR A 158 -1.23 -15.14 -9.61
CA THR A 158 -1.08 -15.79 -8.30
C THR A 158 -1.14 -17.31 -8.34
N VAL A 159 -1.62 -17.92 -9.42
CA VAL A 159 -1.88 -19.37 -9.48
C VAL A 159 -0.57 -20.16 -9.41
N ASN A 160 0.38 -19.81 -10.24
CA ASN A 160 1.68 -20.48 -10.29
C ASN A 160 2.52 -20.13 -9.05
N MET A 161 2.47 -18.88 -8.61
CA MET A 161 3.10 -18.43 -7.37
C MET A 161 2.57 -19.19 -6.14
N ASN A 162 1.27 -19.48 -6.06
CA ASN A 162 0.69 -20.26 -4.98
C ASN A 162 1.26 -21.69 -4.92
N LYS A 163 1.35 -22.38 -6.07
CA LYS A 163 1.92 -23.74 -6.12
C LYS A 163 3.35 -23.77 -5.59
N VAL A 164 4.19 -22.81 -6.01
CA VAL A 164 5.57 -22.70 -5.54
C VAL A 164 5.63 -22.35 -4.06
N ALA A 165 4.78 -21.43 -3.59
CA ALA A 165 4.72 -21.05 -2.18
C ALA A 165 4.32 -22.23 -1.28
N LEU A 166 3.31 -23.02 -1.66
CA LEU A 166 2.90 -24.22 -0.92
C LEU A 166 4.04 -25.24 -0.84
N PHE A 167 4.72 -25.48 -1.96
CA PHE A 167 5.89 -26.37 -1.98
C PHE A 167 7.00 -25.87 -1.04
N LEU A 168 7.33 -24.58 -1.07
CA LEU A 168 8.36 -24.02 -0.18
C LEU A 168 7.94 -24.06 1.29
N ILE A 169 6.66 -23.83 1.61
CA ILE A 169 6.13 -23.94 2.98
C ILE A 169 6.24 -25.36 3.52
N GLU A 170 5.99 -26.36 2.66
CA GLU A 170 6.05 -27.77 3.04
C GLU A 170 7.49 -28.25 3.23
N LYS A 171 8.41 -27.81 2.35
CA LYS A 171 9.77 -28.37 2.25
C LYS A 171 10.86 -27.54 2.95
N ARG A 172 10.56 -26.31 3.38
CA ARG A 172 11.48 -25.44 4.14
C ARG A 172 10.92 -25.11 5.53
N ASP A 173 11.75 -24.52 6.38
CA ASP A 173 11.30 -23.98 7.67
C ASP A 173 10.24 -22.87 7.43
N THR A 174 8.99 -23.18 7.76
CA THR A 174 7.84 -22.32 7.50
C THR A 174 8.02 -20.93 8.12
N LYS A 175 8.60 -20.83 9.32
CA LYS A 175 8.81 -19.55 10.01
C LYS A 175 9.81 -18.67 9.25
N THR A 176 10.92 -19.25 8.81
CA THR A 176 11.96 -18.55 8.04
C THR A 176 11.43 -18.13 6.67
N PHE A 177 10.71 -19.01 5.99
CA PHE A 177 10.09 -18.69 4.70
C PHE A 177 9.10 -17.52 4.82
N LEU A 178 8.16 -17.59 5.78
CA LEU A 178 7.17 -16.53 5.98
C LEU A 178 7.81 -15.21 6.40
N GLY A 179 8.86 -15.26 7.24
CA GLY A 179 9.64 -14.06 7.60
C GLY A 179 10.27 -13.39 6.38
N ARG A 180 10.90 -14.18 5.49
CA ARG A 180 11.47 -13.67 4.23
C ARG A 180 10.40 -13.15 3.27
N TYR A 181 9.28 -13.86 3.16
CA TYR A 181 8.11 -13.43 2.36
C TYR A 181 7.62 -12.05 2.77
N SER A 182 7.37 -11.84 4.07
CA SER A 182 6.89 -10.54 4.57
C SER A 182 7.89 -9.42 4.29
N ASN A 183 9.18 -9.66 4.53
CA ASN A 183 10.22 -8.66 4.32
C ASN A 183 10.37 -8.28 2.85
N GLU A 184 10.42 -9.28 1.96
CA GLU A 184 10.57 -9.03 0.52
C GLU A 184 9.35 -8.33 -0.07
N LEU A 185 8.14 -8.76 0.32
CA LEU A 185 6.93 -8.09 -0.12
C LEU A 185 6.91 -6.65 0.38
N TYR A 186 7.20 -6.40 1.66
CA TYR A 186 7.26 -5.06 2.23
C TYR A 186 8.26 -4.16 1.47
N SER A 187 9.45 -4.67 1.13
CA SER A 187 10.47 -3.91 0.41
C SER A 187 10.01 -3.39 -0.96
N LYS A 188 9.00 -4.04 -1.57
CA LYS A 188 8.46 -3.71 -2.90
C LYS A 188 7.20 -2.86 -2.85
N VAL A 189 6.45 -2.92 -1.75
CA VAL A 189 5.09 -2.34 -1.64
C VAL A 189 4.98 -1.23 -0.60
N ASN A 190 6.09 -0.89 0.07
CA ASN A 190 6.15 0.21 1.03
C ASN A 190 6.03 1.58 0.35
N PHE A 191 6.06 2.64 1.17
CA PHE A 191 5.89 4.02 0.73
C PHE A 191 7.17 4.85 0.87
N ASP A 192 8.33 4.23 1.08
CA ASP A 192 9.59 4.93 1.38
C ASP A 192 10.03 5.89 0.27
N ASP A 193 9.68 5.59 -0.98
CA ASP A 193 10.00 6.42 -2.15
C ASP A 193 9.25 7.75 -2.17
N ILE A 194 8.16 7.90 -1.39
CA ILE A 194 7.40 9.17 -1.32
C ILE A 194 8.28 10.29 -0.76
N LYS A 195 9.06 10.02 0.32
CA LYS A 195 9.86 11.03 1.03
C LYS A 195 9.06 12.31 1.29
N PHE A 196 9.48 13.46 0.72
CA PHE A 196 8.80 14.76 0.82
C PHE A 196 7.96 15.12 -0.42
N ASN A 197 7.71 14.18 -1.32
CA ASN A 197 6.97 14.43 -2.56
C ASN A 197 5.45 14.47 -2.31
N LYS A 198 4.92 15.69 -2.15
CA LYS A 198 3.49 15.97 -1.96
C LYS A 198 2.59 15.32 -3.01
N LYS A 199 3.01 15.30 -4.29
CA LYS A 199 2.22 14.71 -5.39
C LYS A 199 2.10 13.20 -5.25
N MET A 200 3.22 12.52 -4.96
CA MET A 200 3.22 11.07 -4.74
C MET A 200 2.39 10.69 -3.51
N LEU A 201 2.47 11.47 -2.42
CA LEU A 201 1.67 11.24 -1.23
C LEU A 201 0.16 11.33 -1.54
N LEU A 202 -0.27 12.35 -2.29
CA LEU A 202 -1.69 12.47 -2.69
C LEU A 202 -2.14 11.31 -3.58
N GLN A 203 -1.29 10.83 -4.48
CA GLN A 203 -1.59 9.67 -5.34
C GLN A 203 -1.80 8.40 -4.52
N GLN A 204 -0.93 8.14 -3.53
CA GLN A 204 -1.01 6.94 -2.70
C GLN A 204 -2.18 7.00 -1.71
N THR A 205 -2.38 8.13 -1.03
CA THR A 205 -3.48 8.30 -0.08
C THR A 205 -4.85 8.30 -0.76
N GLY A 206 -4.96 8.77 -2.00
CA GLY A 206 -6.22 8.79 -2.75
C GLY A 206 -6.78 7.41 -3.12
N ASN A 207 -5.95 6.36 -3.11
CA ASN A 207 -6.34 4.99 -3.47
C ASN A 207 -5.93 3.95 -2.42
N ILE A 208 -5.67 4.37 -1.18
CA ILE A 208 -5.05 3.54 -0.16
C ILE A 208 -5.90 2.30 0.20
N ASP A 209 -7.23 2.44 0.28
CA ASP A 209 -8.14 1.32 0.56
C ASP A 209 -8.01 0.22 -0.51
N ARG A 210 -8.08 0.62 -1.80
CA ARG A 210 -7.97 -0.31 -2.94
C ARG A 210 -6.60 -0.96 -3.00
N TYR A 211 -5.54 -0.17 -2.81
CA TYR A 211 -4.17 -0.67 -2.82
C TYR A 211 -3.95 -1.75 -1.75
N ILE A 212 -4.34 -1.48 -0.50
CA ILE A 212 -4.21 -2.45 0.58
C ILE A 212 -5.14 -3.65 0.38
N TYR A 213 -6.34 -3.45 -0.16
CA TYR A 213 -7.25 -4.54 -0.51
C TYR A 213 -6.62 -5.50 -1.53
N ASP A 214 -6.05 -4.97 -2.62
CA ASP A 214 -5.43 -5.76 -3.67
C ASP A 214 -4.23 -6.56 -3.12
N LEU A 215 -3.43 -5.95 -2.24
CA LEU A 215 -2.35 -6.65 -1.51
C LEU A 215 -2.89 -7.76 -0.59
N ASN A 216 -4.00 -7.50 0.11
CA ASN A 216 -4.60 -8.49 0.98
C ASN A 216 -5.09 -9.71 0.20
N VAL A 217 -5.74 -9.48 -0.94
CA VAL A 217 -6.20 -10.53 -1.86
C VAL A 217 -5.01 -11.29 -2.44
N TYR A 218 -3.96 -10.60 -2.86
CA TYR A 218 -2.73 -11.19 -3.38
C TYR A 218 -2.13 -12.21 -2.41
N ASN A 219 -1.93 -11.81 -1.15
CA ASN A 219 -1.36 -12.68 -0.12
C ASN A 219 -2.24 -13.89 0.19
N LYS A 220 -3.56 -13.72 0.24
CA LYS A 220 -4.50 -14.83 0.44
C LYS A 220 -4.45 -15.83 -0.70
N LYS A 221 -4.34 -15.34 -1.95
CA LYS A 221 -4.22 -16.22 -3.12
C LYS A 221 -2.91 -17.00 -3.13
N ILE A 222 -1.80 -16.44 -2.64
CA ILE A 222 -0.50 -17.13 -2.64
C ILE A 222 -0.30 -18.05 -1.44
N LEU A 223 -0.66 -17.60 -0.24
CA LEU A 223 -0.37 -18.33 1.01
C LEU A 223 -1.58 -19.11 1.56
N GLY A 224 -2.74 -18.97 0.94
CA GLY A 224 -4.01 -19.46 1.47
C GLY A 224 -4.66 -18.49 2.47
N GLU A 225 -5.93 -18.73 2.78
CA GLU A 225 -6.76 -17.79 3.54
C GLU A 225 -6.21 -17.53 4.96
N THR A 226 -5.84 -18.58 5.68
CA THR A 226 -5.39 -18.48 7.09
C THR A 226 -4.03 -17.79 7.20
N THR A 227 -3.02 -18.32 6.50
CA THR A 227 -1.65 -17.79 6.54
C THR A 227 -1.58 -16.40 5.91
N GLY A 228 -2.25 -16.19 4.77
CA GLY A 228 -2.33 -14.90 4.10
C GLY A 228 -2.99 -13.83 4.97
N SER A 229 -4.07 -14.15 5.68
CA SER A 229 -4.71 -13.21 6.62
C SER A 229 -3.79 -12.81 7.77
N GLY A 230 -2.99 -13.74 8.30
CA GLY A 230 -1.98 -13.45 9.33
C GLY A 230 -0.91 -12.47 8.84
N ILE A 231 -0.39 -12.69 7.64
CA ILE A 231 0.60 -11.80 7.01
C ILE A 231 0.01 -10.42 6.72
N ASN A 232 -1.23 -10.36 6.20
CA ASN A 232 -1.93 -9.11 5.93
C ASN A 232 -2.06 -8.23 7.17
N LEU A 233 -2.43 -8.79 8.31
CA LEU A 233 -2.57 -8.03 9.55
C LEU A 233 -1.24 -7.35 9.95
N GLY A 234 -0.12 -8.06 9.85
CA GLY A 234 1.21 -7.51 10.14
C GLY A 234 1.65 -6.47 9.10
N LEU A 235 1.51 -6.80 7.83
CA LEU A 235 1.92 -5.95 6.71
C LEU A 235 1.14 -4.63 6.69
N ASN A 236 -0.19 -4.67 6.84
CA ASN A 236 -1.03 -3.48 6.84
C ASN A 236 -0.63 -2.51 7.96
N LYS A 237 -0.35 -3.04 9.17
CA LYS A 237 0.14 -2.21 10.28
C LYS A 237 1.46 -1.52 9.94
N ILE A 238 2.43 -2.25 9.41
CA ILE A 238 3.76 -1.69 9.10
C ILE A 238 3.66 -0.66 7.97
N LEU A 239 2.88 -0.95 6.91
CA LEU A 239 2.63 -0.01 5.82
C LEU A 239 2.01 1.29 6.30
N ILE A 240 1.01 1.19 7.19
CA ILE A 240 0.34 2.37 7.73
C ILE A 240 1.24 3.14 8.70
N ILE A 241 2.06 2.47 9.51
CA ILE A 241 3.08 3.14 10.34
C ILE A 241 4.06 3.92 9.47
N ASN A 242 4.54 3.31 8.38
CA ASN A 242 5.42 3.96 7.43
C ASN A 242 4.78 5.21 6.80
N LEU A 243 3.53 5.08 6.33
CA LEU A 243 2.78 6.21 5.77
C LEU A 243 2.50 7.31 6.80
N THR A 244 2.21 6.93 8.05
CA THR A 244 2.02 7.85 9.18
C THR A 244 3.26 8.72 9.38
N LYS A 245 4.45 8.11 9.37
CA LYS A 245 5.72 8.82 9.48
C LYS A 245 5.90 9.81 8.32
N ILE A 246 5.67 9.38 7.09
CA ILE A 246 5.80 10.23 5.89
C ILE A 246 4.85 11.45 5.94
N ILE A 247 3.59 11.23 6.32
CA ILE A 247 2.62 12.31 6.49
C ILE A 247 3.11 13.27 7.59
N GLY A 248 3.53 12.74 8.74
CA GLY A 248 4.07 13.55 9.85
C GLY A 248 5.25 14.43 9.44
N ASP A 249 6.23 13.85 8.74
CA ASP A 249 7.42 14.56 8.26
C ASP A 249 7.05 15.70 7.29
N ILE A 250 6.14 15.45 6.34
CA ILE A 250 5.67 16.50 5.41
C ILE A 250 4.88 17.59 6.14
N LEU A 251 3.97 17.22 7.04
CA LEU A 251 3.19 18.19 7.81
C LEU A 251 4.09 19.07 8.68
N GLN A 252 5.15 18.51 9.27
CA GLN A 252 6.11 19.29 10.05
C GLN A 252 6.85 20.33 9.21
N VAL A 253 7.23 20.00 7.96
CA VAL A 253 7.86 20.96 7.05
C VAL A 253 6.87 22.09 6.72
N ILE A 254 5.63 21.74 6.37
CA ILE A 254 4.60 22.73 6.04
C ILE A 254 4.28 23.63 7.24
N GLU A 255 4.19 23.07 8.45
CA GLU A 255 3.94 23.83 9.67
C GLU A 255 5.06 24.84 9.98
N ARG A 256 6.30 24.56 9.58
CA ARG A 256 7.43 25.50 9.74
C ARG A 256 7.45 26.60 8.69
N GLU A 257 7.03 26.29 7.46
CA GLU A 257 7.09 27.24 6.34
C GLU A 257 5.85 28.13 6.24
N GLU A 258 4.68 27.64 6.68
CA GLU A 258 3.40 28.35 6.72
C GLU A 258 2.99 29.02 5.39
N LYS A 259 3.28 28.38 4.26
CA LYS A 259 3.01 28.94 2.93
C LYS A 259 1.57 28.72 2.48
N LEU A 260 0.97 29.78 1.94
CA LEU A 260 -0.41 29.75 1.44
C LEU A 260 -0.63 28.77 0.27
N GLU A 261 0.42 28.50 -0.51
CA GLU A 261 0.38 27.53 -1.63
C GLU A 261 0.18 26.08 -1.17
N ASP A 262 0.34 25.78 0.12
CA ASP A 262 0.17 24.44 0.67
C ASP A 262 -1.26 24.10 1.06
N VAL A 263 -2.14 25.10 1.19
CA VAL A 263 -3.56 24.89 1.57
C VAL A 263 -4.26 23.89 0.63
N PRO A 264 -4.13 23.98 -0.72
CA PRO A 264 -4.75 22.99 -1.61
C PRO A 264 -4.29 21.55 -1.33
N PHE A 265 -2.98 21.36 -1.12
CA PHE A 265 -2.43 20.03 -0.79
C PHE A 265 -3.01 19.51 0.52
N LEU A 266 -3.06 20.34 1.57
CA LEU A 266 -3.58 19.98 2.88
C LEU A 266 -5.08 19.61 2.81
N MET A 267 -5.87 20.37 2.06
CA MET A 267 -7.29 20.11 1.87
C MET A 267 -7.53 18.78 1.14
N THR A 268 -6.77 18.51 0.06
CA THR A 268 -6.86 17.24 -0.67
C THR A 268 -6.43 16.07 0.20
N LEU A 269 -5.31 16.19 0.93
CA LEU A 269 -4.85 15.16 1.85
C LEU A 269 -5.90 14.85 2.90
N ASN A 270 -6.46 15.86 3.58
CA ASN A 270 -7.51 15.67 4.59
C ASN A 270 -8.74 14.95 4.01
N ASN A 271 -9.13 15.27 2.77
CA ASN A 271 -10.22 14.58 2.09
C ASN A 271 -9.91 13.10 1.79
N HIS A 272 -8.64 12.74 1.57
CA HIS A 272 -8.22 11.36 1.36
C HIS A 272 -8.14 10.54 2.66
N LEU A 273 -8.07 11.18 3.83
CA LEU A 273 -8.04 10.51 5.13
C LEU A 273 -9.43 10.01 5.54
N LYS A 274 -10.05 9.17 4.71
CA LYS A 274 -11.34 8.52 4.98
C LYS A 274 -11.38 7.21 4.22
N HIS A 275 -12.29 6.32 4.61
CA HIS A 275 -12.60 5.19 3.75
C HIS A 275 -13.33 5.67 2.49
N THR A 276 -12.84 5.27 1.33
CA THR A 276 -13.46 5.49 0.02
C THR A 276 -14.21 4.26 -0.47
N GLU A 277 -13.90 3.08 0.07
CA GLU A 277 -14.49 1.79 -0.29
C GLU A 277 -15.38 1.23 0.83
N GLU A 278 -16.28 0.31 0.47
CA GLU A 278 -17.14 -0.38 1.46
C GLU A 278 -16.33 -1.29 2.40
N ASN A 279 -15.24 -1.87 1.89
CA ASN A 279 -14.35 -2.75 2.64
C ASN A 279 -13.40 -1.95 3.54
N LYS A 280 -13.88 -1.59 4.73
CA LYS A 280 -13.10 -0.82 5.71
C LYS A 280 -11.94 -1.64 6.28
N ILE A 281 -10.72 -1.14 6.07
CA ILE A 281 -9.50 -1.69 6.68
C ILE A 281 -9.17 -0.85 7.92
N LYS A 282 -9.35 -1.42 9.11
CA LYS A 282 -9.23 -0.71 10.39
C LYS A 282 -7.88 0.01 10.57
N GLU A 283 -6.80 -0.55 10.05
CA GLU A 283 -5.47 0.06 10.17
C GLU A 283 -5.43 1.45 9.52
N ILE A 284 -6.14 1.68 8.41
CA ILE A 284 -6.20 2.98 7.72
C ILE A 284 -6.80 4.08 8.60
N GLU A 285 -7.72 3.73 9.51
CA GLU A 285 -8.35 4.69 10.42
C GLU A 285 -7.33 5.38 11.34
N SER A 286 -6.17 4.75 11.59
CA SER A 286 -5.08 5.39 12.35
C SER A 286 -4.53 6.65 11.68
N LEU A 287 -4.65 6.77 10.35
CA LEU A 287 -4.26 7.98 9.62
C LEU A 287 -5.23 9.15 9.88
N PHE A 288 -6.44 8.90 10.36
CA PHE A 288 -7.43 9.96 10.57
C PHE A 288 -7.06 10.90 11.71
N VAL A 289 -6.09 10.51 12.55
CA VAL A 289 -5.48 11.37 13.58
C VAL A 289 -4.92 12.67 13.00
N PHE A 290 -4.54 12.70 11.72
CA PHE A 290 -3.99 13.89 11.08
C PHE A 290 -5.03 14.93 10.65
N LYS A 291 -6.34 14.64 10.70
CA LYS A 291 -7.37 15.60 10.27
C LYS A 291 -7.35 16.90 11.06
N ASP A 292 -7.27 16.80 12.39
CA ASP A 292 -7.25 17.98 13.26
C ASP A 292 -5.93 18.76 13.15
N PRO A 293 -4.73 18.11 13.18
CA PRO A 293 -3.47 18.76 12.86
C PRO A 293 -3.47 19.48 11.51
N ILE A 294 -4.01 18.86 10.45
CA ILE A 294 -4.09 19.50 9.14
C ILE A 294 -4.95 20.78 9.21
N ASN A 295 -6.13 20.73 9.82
CA ASN A 295 -6.98 21.91 9.97
C ASN A 295 -6.29 23.02 10.79
N LYS A 296 -5.52 22.64 11.82
CA LYS A 296 -4.72 23.58 12.61
C LYS A 296 -3.62 24.24 11.77
N ILE A 297 -2.88 23.46 10.97
CA ILE A 297 -1.84 23.99 10.07
C ILE A 297 -2.45 24.95 9.05
N ILE A 298 -3.61 24.61 8.46
CA ILE A 298 -4.34 25.53 7.56
C ILE A 298 -4.68 26.84 8.28
N CYS A 299 -5.15 26.78 9.54
CA CYS A 299 -5.42 27.98 10.34
C CYS A 299 -4.16 28.83 10.54
N ASN A 300 -3.03 28.20 10.90
CA ASN A 300 -1.75 28.89 11.08
C ASN A 300 -1.28 29.55 9.78
N ILE A 301 -1.41 28.87 8.63
CA ILE A 301 -1.11 29.43 7.32
C ILE A 301 -1.96 30.68 7.04
N PHE A 302 -3.26 30.68 7.38
CA PHE A 302 -4.11 31.86 7.22
C PHE A 302 -3.74 33.00 8.19
N LEU A 303 -3.32 32.68 9.41
CA LEU A 303 -2.78 33.68 10.35
C LEU A 303 -1.46 34.29 9.83
N ALA A 304 -0.54 33.45 9.35
CA ALA A 304 0.71 33.89 8.73
C ALA A 304 0.43 34.75 7.50
N TYR A 305 -0.50 34.33 6.64
CA TYR A 305 -0.97 35.11 5.49
C TYR A 305 -1.42 36.51 5.90
N THR A 306 -2.28 36.62 6.92
CA THR A 306 -2.75 37.93 7.38
C THR A 306 -1.62 38.86 7.82
N SER A 307 -0.60 38.32 8.49
CA SER A 307 0.59 39.07 8.89
C SER A 307 1.47 39.43 7.69
N ASN A 308 1.60 38.51 6.73
CA ASN A 308 2.41 38.69 5.53
C ASN A 308 1.84 39.77 4.61
N VAL A 309 0.51 39.85 4.46
CA VAL A 309 -0.16 40.93 3.69
C VAL A 309 0.23 42.30 4.24
N ASP A 310 0.25 42.45 5.57
CA ASP A 310 0.56 43.72 6.20
C ASP A 310 2.03 44.12 5.98
N ARG A 311 2.94 43.14 5.98
CA ARG A 311 4.40 43.28 5.76
C ARG A 311 4.82 43.42 4.29
N LEU A 312 3.91 43.32 3.32
CA LEU A 312 4.30 43.60 1.94
C LEU A 312 4.71 45.08 1.85
N ASP A 313 5.91 45.36 1.33
CA ASP A 313 6.46 46.72 1.31
C ASP A 313 6.42 47.38 -0.07
N ALA A 314 6.38 46.60 -1.15
CA ALA A 314 6.36 47.13 -2.51
C ALA A 314 5.52 46.26 -3.46
N PRO A 315 4.91 46.88 -4.49
CA PRO A 315 4.23 46.14 -5.55
C PRO A 315 5.20 45.41 -6.49
N ASN A 316 4.66 44.45 -7.21
CA ASN A 316 5.33 43.83 -8.35
C ASN A 316 5.72 44.89 -9.40
N LYS A 317 7.03 44.99 -9.64
CA LYS A 317 7.64 45.98 -10.56
C LYS A 317 7.17 45.81 -12.01
N PHE A 318 6.75 44.60 -12.39
CA PHE A 318 6.28 44.27 -13.72
C PHE A 318 4.77 44.49 -13.91
N CYS A 319 4.06 45.00 -12.90
CA CYS A 319 2.61 45.20 -12.93
C CYS A 319 1.80 43.91 -13.19
N ASP A 320 2.43 42.74 -13.03
CA ASP A 320 1.78 41.44 -13.12
C ASP A 320 1.01 41.12 -11.82
N VAL A 321 0.30 39.99 -11.82
CA VAL A 321 -0.41 39.49 -10.64
C VAL A 321 0.57 39.22 -9.50
N GLU A 322 0.20 39.66 -8.29
CA GLU A 322 0.93 39.33 -7.08
C GLU A 322 0.89 37.82 -6.82
N ILE A 323 2.04 37.21 -6.53
CA ILE A 323 2.14 35.77 -6.19
C ILE A 323 1.17 35.42 -5.05
N LEU A 324 1.02 36.34 -4.09
CA LEU A 324 0.11 36.17 -2.98
C LEU A 324 -1.37 36.13 -3.43
N ALA A 325 -1.75 36.87 -4.47
CA ALA A 325 -3.11 36.82 -5.04
C ALA A 325 -3.36 35.49 -5.74
N ILE A 326 -2.37 34.97 -6.47
CA ILE A 326 -2.44 33.63 -7.12
C ILE A 326 -2.61 32.54 -6.05
N ASN A 327 -1.79 32.58 -4.99
CA ASN A 327 -1.83 31.58 -3.93
C ASN A 327 -3.10 31.68 -3.10
N LEU A 328 -3.60 32.89 -2.84
CA LEU A 328 -4.89 33.08 -2.16
C LEU A 328 -6.03 32.49 -2.99
N ARG A 329 -6.09 32.80 -4.29
CA ARG A 329 -7.10 32.23 -5.19
C ARG A 329 -7.11 30.70 -5.11
N ARG A 330 -5.94 30.07 -5.23
CA ARG A 330 -5.80 28.60 -5.14
C ARG A 330 -6.27 28.06 -3.79
N ALA A 331 -5.92 28.72 -2.70
CA ALA A 331 -6.36 28.33 -1.36
C ALA A 331 -7.90 28.41 -1.23
N LEU A 332 -8.51 29.52 -1.65
CA LEU A 332 -9.96 29.70 -1.59
C LEU A 332 -10.70 28.73 -2.54
N ASP A 333 -10.15 28.45 -3.72
CA ASP A 333 -10.67 27.41 -4.61
C ASP A 333 -10.74 26.05 -3.92
N SER A 334 -9.68 25.65 -3.22
CA SER A 334 -9.67 24.39 -2.50
C SER A 334 -10.73 24.36 -1.37
N LEU A 335 -10.93 25.46 -0.65
CA LEU A 335 -12.00 25.57 0.35
C LEU A 335 -13.39 25.45 -0.30
N ASN A 336 -13.58 26.02 -1.49
CA ASN A 336 -14.83 25.90 -2.24
C ASN A 336 -15.08 24.48 -2.75
N SER A 337 -14.04 23.76 -3.19
CA SER A 337 -14.14 22.38 -3.67
C SER A 337 -14.47 21.38 -2.55
N TYR A 338 -13.96 21.59 -1.32
CA TYR A 338 -14.11 20.65 -0.21
C TYR A 338 -15.07 21.14 0.89
N LYS A 339 -16.32 21.46 0.51
CA LYS A 339 -17.34 22.09 1.37
C LYS A 339 -17.50 21.48 2.78
N ILE A 340 -17.45 20.16 2.91
CA ILE A 340 -17.61 19.48 4.21
C ILE A 340 -16.44 19.79 5.14
N LEU A 341 -15.21 19.67 4.63
CA LEU A 341 -14.00 19.97 5.39
C LEU A 341 -13.95 21.46 5.75
N THR A 342 -14.31 22.31 4.79
CA THR A 342 -14.40 23.76 5.00
C THR A 342 -15.41 24.11 6.10
N LYS A 343 -16.56 23.42 6.18
CA LYS A 343 -17.51 23.62 7.28
C LYS A 343 -16.90 23.25 8.64
N ILE A 344 -16.13 22.17 8.72
CA ILE A 344 -15.43 21.78 9.95
C ILE A 344 -14.41 22.86 10.32
N PHE A 345 -13.58 23.28 9.37
CA PHE A 345 -12.61 24.35 9.57
C PHE A 345 -13.25 25.64 10.08
N LEU A 346 -14.35 26.09 9.46
CA LEU A 346 -15.05 27.31 9.84
C LEU A 346 -15.68 27.22 11.24
N ASN A 347 -16.23 26.07 11.61
CA ASN A 347 -16.80 25.88 12.94
C ASN A 347 -15.72 25.92 14.04
N THR A 348 -14.56 25.32 13.77
CA THR A 348 -13.49 25.19 14.76
C THR A 348 -12.60 26.44 14.83
N TYR A 349 -12.18 26.97 13.68
CA TYR A 349 -11.18 28.04 13.58
C TYR A 349 -11.73 29.36 13.04
N GLY A 350 -12.92 29.36 12.41
CA GLY A 350 -13.59 30.59 11.96
C GLY A 350 -13.75 31.67 13.04
N PRO A 351 -14.04 31.34 14.33
CA PRO A 351 -14.09 32.33 15.39
C PRO A 351 -12.82 33.18 15.55
N LEU A 352 -11.63 32.65 15.24
CA LEU A 352 -10.36 33.41 15.30
C LEU A 352 -10.31 34.56 14.30
N PHE A 353 -11.01 34.42 13.17
CA PHE A 353 -11.12 35.43 12.12
C PHE A 353 -12.45 36.18 12.16
N LYS A 354 -13.35 35.84 13.11
CA LYS A 354 -14.74 36.33 13.18
C LYS A 354 -15.57 36.00 11.92
N ILE A 355 -15.33 34.83 11.32
CA ILE A 355 -16.05 34.32 10.15
C ILE A 355 -16.85 33.06 10.50
N LYS A 356 -18.02 32.90 9.88
CA LYS A 356 -18.93 31.75 10.10
C LYS A 356 -19.27 31.02 8.81
N THR A 357 -19.25 31.72 7.68
CA THR A 357 -19.63 31.16 6.38
C THR A 357 -18.45 31.16 5.41
N LEU A 358 -18.52 30.32 4.38
CA LEU A 358 -17.52 30.30 3.31
C LEU A 358 -17.48 31.63 2.54
N THR A 359 -18.63 32.28 2.36
CA THR A 359 -18.70 33.61 1.76
C THR A 359 -17.97 34.65 2.60
N GLU A 360 -18.19 34.66 3.93
CA GLU A 360 -17.47 35.54 4.85
C GLU A 360 -15.96 35.25 4.86
N CYS A 361 -15.57 33.98 4.78
CA CYS A 361 -14.16 33.57 4.68
C CYS A 361 -13.50 34.15 3.42
N ASN A 362 -14.13 33.92 2.26
CA ASN A 362 -13.67 34.44 0.98
C ASN A 362 -13.53 35.97 1.03
N ASP A 363 -14.58 36.66 1.51
CA ASP A 363 -14.60 38.13 1.59
C ASP A 363 -13.51 38.66 2.54
N TYR A 364 -13.37 38.09 3.73
CA TYR A 364 -12.41 38.53 4.75
C TYR A 364 -10.97 38.49 4.24
N PHE A 365 -10.52 37.34 3.71
CA PHE A 365 -9.12 37.20 3.27
C PHE A 365 -8.85 37.96 1.97
N THR A 366 -9.83 37.99 1.05
CA THR A 366 -9.68 38.69 -0.24
C THR A 366 -9.65 40.20 -0.05
N LYS A 367 -10.56 40.75 0.76
CA LYS A 367 -10.65 42.19 1.02
C LYS A 367 -9.34 42.76 1.56
N ARG A 368 -8.68 42.04 2.48
CA ARG A 368 -7.42 42.49 3.08
C ARG A 368 -6.32 42.67 2.03
N LEU A 369 -6.19 41.71 1.10
CA LEU A 369 -5.21 41.79 0.01
C LEU A 369 -5.60 42.85 -1.03
N VAL A 370 -6.89 42.95 -1.39
CA VAL A 370 -7.40 43.99 -2.30
C VAL A 370 -7.09 45.39 -1.74
N CYS A 371 -7.32 45.64 -0.46
CA CYS A 371 -6.97 46.92 0.18
C CYS A 371 -5.46 47.23 0.08
N LYS A 372 -4.61 46.22 0.26
CA LYS A 372 -3.15 46.37 0.13
C LYS A 372 -2.74 46.66 -1.32
N ILE A 373 -3.29 45.92 -2.29
CA ILE A 373 -3.10 46.14 -3.72
C ILE A 373 -3.48 47.57 -4.13
N LEU A 374 -4.64 48.06 -3.67
CA LEU A 374 -5.09 49.42 -3.96
C LEU A 374 -4.10 50.47 -3.43
N LYS A 375 -3.63 50.32 -2.18
CA LYS A 375 -2.61 51.21 -1.60
C LYS A 375 -1.30 51.19 -2.39
N PHE A 376 -0.84 50.02 -2.80
CA PHE A 376 0.37 49.89 -3.64
C PHE A 376 0.24 50.55 -5.01
N SER A 377 -0.98 50.64 -5.53
CA SER A 377 -1.25 51.27 -6.81
C SER A 377 -1.23 52.81 -6.73
N GLU A 378 -1.39 53.41 -5.55
CA GLU A 378 -1.47 54.87 -5.38
C GLU A 378 -0.23 55.62 -5.86
N PRO A 379 1.02 55.24 -5.49
CA PRO A 379 2.22 55.94 -5.96
C PRO A 379 2.62 55.58 -7.40
N MET A 380 1.93 54.65 -8.07
CA MET A 380 2.29 54.23 -9.42
C MET A 380 1.90 55.26 -10.48
N PRO A 381 2.68 55.40 -11.57
CA PRO A 381 2.26 56.15 -12.75
C PRO A 381 0.95 55.61 -13.32
N ASN A 382 0.03 56.48 -13.75
CA ASN A 382 -1.35 56.13 -14.13
C ASN A 382 -1.47 54.90 -15.05
N LEU A 383 -0.71 54.83 -16.14
CA LEU A 383 -0.78 53.68 -17.07
C LEU A 383 -0.41 52.36 -16.36
N LYS A 384 0.69 52.36 -15.62
CA LYS A 384 1.15 51.20 -14.84
C LYS A 384 0.19 50.83 -13.72
N LYS A 385 -0.37 51.84 -13.05
CA LYS A 385 -1.38 51.70 -12.01
C LYS A 385 -2.58 50.90 -12.53
N PHE A 386 -3.15 51.29 -13.67
CA PHE A 386 -4.33 50.62 -14.20
C PHE A 386 -4.05 49.19 -14.66
N ILE A 387 -2.90 48.94 -15.30
CA ILE A 387 -2.47 47.57 -15.67
C ILE A 387 -2.35 46.69 -14.43
N TYR A 388 -1.62 47.17 -13.41
CA TYR A 388 -1.42 46.45 -12.15
C TYR A 388 -2.73 46.14 -11.43
N LEU A 389 -3.66 47.10 -11.38
CA LEU A 389 -4.97 46.91 -10.77
C LEU A 389 -5.83 45.90 -11.54
N ILE A 390 -5.87 45.96 -12.87
CA ILE A 390 -6.63 45.01 -13.69
C ILE A 390 -6.17 43.58 -13.40
N ASN A 391 -4.86 43.31 -13.49
CA ASN A 391 -4.30 41.97 -13.30
C ASN A 391 -4.64 41.37 -11.94
N ASN A 392 -4.45 42.15 -10.88
CA ASN A 392 -4.66 41.69 -9.51
C ASN A 392 -6.14 41.56 -9.14
N LEU A 393 -6.98 42.55 -9.49
CA LEU A 393 -8.41 42.52 -9.19
C LEU A 393 -9.11 41.41 -9.98
N TYR A 394 -8.73 41.19 -11.25
CA TYR A 394 -9.29 40.12 -12.07
C TYR A 394 -9.08 38.73 -11.44
N THR A 395 -7.93 38.51 -10.83
CA THR A 395 -7.59 37.25 -10.14
C THR A 395 -8.50 36.98 -8.93
N LEU A 396 -9.00 38.04 -8.29
CA LEU A 396 -9.72 37.98 -7.01
C LEU A 396 -11.23 38.26 -7.12
N GLN A 397 -11.71 38.65 -8.30
CA GLN A 397 -13.07 39.18 -8.53
C GLN A 397 -14.22 38.29 -8.07
N ASN A 398 -14.02 36.97 -7.98
CA ASN A 398 -15.08 36.01 -7.62
C ASN A 398 -15.13 35.69 -6.12
N TYR A 399 -14.23 36.24 -5.30
CA TYR A 399 -14.10 35.88 -3.88
C TYR A 399 -14.39 37.03 -2.92
N ILE A 400 -14.93 38.14 -3.42
CA ILE A 400 -15.29 39.29 -2.60
C ILE A 400 -16.69 39.78 -2.99
N SER A 401 -17.41 40.33 -2.01
CA SER A 401 -18.73 40.91 -2.22
C SER A 401 -18.70 42.25 -2.96
N GLU A 402 -17.57 42.97 -2.88
CA GLU A 402 -17.36 44.21 -3.64
C GLU A 402 -17.37 43.94 -5.15
N ASP A 403 -18.02 44.81 -5.92
CA ASP A 403 -18.07 44.70 -7.38
C ASP A 403 -16.72 45.08 -8.00
N LEU A 404 -15.78 44.13 -7.99
CA LEU A 404 -14.48 44.28 -8.63
C LEU A 404 -14.61 44.30 -10.15
N LYS A 405 -15.66 43.74 -10.76
CA LYS A 405 -15.86 43.76 -12.21
C LYS A 405 -16.05 45.18 -12.71
N SER A 406 -16.90 45.96 -12.05
CA SER A 406 -17.08 47.38 -12.36
C SER A 406 -15.79 48.20 -12.15
N LYS A 407 -15.03 47.90 -11.07
CA LYS A 407 -13.72 48.53 -10.84
C LYS A 407 -12.70 48.19 -11.93
N ILE A 408 -12.66 46.94 -12.41
CA ILE A 408 -11.80 46.50 -13.53
C ILE A 408 -12.19 47.23 -14.82
N GLY A 409 -13.50 47.34 -15.10
CA GLY A 409 -14.01 48.11 -16.25
C GLY A 409 -13.56 49.58 -16.18
N THR A 410 -13.75 50.22 -15.03
CA THR A 410 -13.29 51.60 -14.80
C THR A 410 -11.77 51.76 -14.97
N CYS A 411 -10.97 50.79 -14.50
CA CYS A 411 -9.51 50.80 -14.72
C CYS A 411 -9.15 50.65 -16.20
N SER A 412 -9.87 49.81 -16.94
CA SER A 412 -9.68 49.59 -18.38
C SER A 412 -10.00 50.86 -19.17
N ASP A 413 -11.11 51.53 -18.85
CA ASP A 413 -11.49 52.80 -19.46
C ASP A 413 -10.48 53.91 -19.15
N ASN A 414 -10.01 54.00 -17.91
CA ASN A 414 -9.02 54.99 -17.50
C ASN A 414 -7.64 54.75 -18.12
N LEU A 415 -7.26 53.48 -18.35
CA LEU A 415 -6.04 53.13 -19.09
C LEU A 415 -6.11 53.70 -20.52
N VAL A 416 -7.22 53.42 -21.23
CA VAL A 416 -7.45 53.93 -22.59
C VAL A 416 -7.50 55.46 -22.61
N LYS A 417 -8.26 56.07 -21.69
CA LYS A 417 -8.39 57.53 -21.59
C LYS A 417 -7.05 58.21 -21.34
N THR A 418 -6.27 57.71 -20.39
CA THR A 418 -4.95 58.29 -20.05
C THR A 418 -4.00 58.22 -21.23
N PHE A 419 -3.97 57.08 -21.93
CA PHE A 419 -3.16 56.95 -23.13
C PHE A 419 -3.60 57.94 -24.22
N ASN A 420 -4.92 58.05 -24.45
CA ASN A 420 -5.48 58.93 -25.46
C ASN A 420 -5.21 60.42 -25.16
N GLU A 421 -5.32 60.85 -23.91
CA GLU A 421 -4.99 62.21 -23.50
C GLU A 421 -3.51 62.54 -23.74
N GLU A 422 -2.61 61.59 -23.44
CA GLU A 422 -1.18 61.77 -23.71
C GLU A 422 -0.84 61.76 -25.20
N LEU A 423 -1.53 60.91 -25.97
CA LEU A 423 -1.43 60.84 -27.44
C LEU A 423 -1.84 62.15 -28.10
N GLN A 424 -2.98 62.72 -27.68
CA GLN A 424 -3.54 63.95 -28.25
C GLN A 424 -2.69 65.20 -27.99
N LYS A 425 -1.93 65.25 -26.89
CA LYS A 425 -1.03 66.37 -26.54
C LYS A 425 0.21 66.48 -27.44
N ARG A 426 0.52 65.45 -28.24
CA ARG A 426 1.76 65.40 -29.04
C ARG A 426 1.54 65.99 -30.45
N ASN A 427 2.58 66.65 -30.95
CA ASN A 427 2.73 67.04 -32.36
C ASN A 427 3.36 65.87 -33.15
N GLN A 428 3.39 65.95 -34.49
CA GLN A 428 3.79 64.85 -35.38
C GLN A 428 5.07 64.11 -34.96
N ALA A 429 6.21 64.81 -34.84
CA ALA A 429 7.48 64.17 -34.48
C ALA A 429 7.46 63.51 -33.07
N LYS A 430 6.76 64.12 -32.10
CA LYS A 430 6.63 63.54 -30.75
C LYS A 430 5.55 62.46 -30.69
N LEU A 431 4.66 62.38 -31.67
CA LEU A 431 3.58 61.39 -31.75
C LEU A 431 4.16 60.03 -32.14
N THR A 432 4.95 59.96 -33.22
CA THR A 432 5.64 58.73 -33.66
C THR A 432 6.45 58.13 -32.52
N SER A 433 7.35 58.92 -31.92
CA SER A 433 8.18 58.46 -30.81
C SER A 433 7.37 58.01 -29.60
N PHE A 434 6.27 58.69 -29.28
CA PHE A 434 5.39 58.29 -28.19
C PHE A 434 4.70 56.94 -28.46
N ILE A 435 4.17 56.74 -29.68
CA ILE A 435 3.50 55.51 -30.11
C ILE A 435 4.47 54.33 -30.02
N ASP A 436 5.64 54.45 -30.65
CA ASP A 436 6.60 53.35 -30.75
C ASP A 436 7.13 52.94 -29.36
N LEU A 437 7.50 53.92 -28.53
CA LEU A 437 8.00 53.66 -27.17
C LEU A 437 6.94 52.99 -26.29
N ASN A 438 5.69 53.46 -26.32
CA ASN A 438 4.66 52.92 -25.43
C ASN A 438 4.13 51.57 -25.90
N ILE A 439 3.92 51.36 -27.20
CA ILE A 439 3.49 50.05 -27.71
C ILE A 439 4.57 49.00 -27.43
N SER A 440 5.84 49.34 -27.69
CA SER A 440 6.95 48.44 -27.37
C SER A 440 7.01 48.15 -25.87
N ALA A 441 6.77 49.14 -25.00
CA ALA A 441 6.70 48.90 -23.55
C ALA A 441 5.49 48.03 -23.16
N PHE A 442 4.33 48.24 -23.79
CA PHE A 442 3.10 47.50 -23.51
C PHE A 442 3.17 46.02 -23.89
N LYS A 443 4.02 45.63 -24.85
CA LYS A 443 4.28 44.23 -25.15
C LYS A 443 4.79 43.43 -23.95
N SER A 444 5.61 44.07 -23.10
CA SER A 444 6.20 43.45 -21.90
C SER A 444 5.22 43.31 -20.73
N TYR A 445 4.09 44.02 -20.77
CA TYR A 445 3.03 43.89 -19.77
C TYR A 445 2.03 42.81 -20.18
N TYR A 446 1.28 42.29 -19.21
CA TYR A 446 0.20 41.32 -19.43
C TYR A 446 -1.15 41.94 -19.04
N LEU A 447 -2.22 41.55 -19.74
CA LEU A 447 -3.62 41.74 -19.33
C LEU A 447 -4.41 40.44 -19.59
N PRO A 448 -5.46 40.13 -18.79
CA PRO A 448 -6.36 39.02 -19.08
C PRO A 448 -6.94 39.11 -20.50
N ASP A 449 -7.03 37.98 -21.20
CA ASP A 449 -7.35 37.95 -22.64
C ASP A 449 -8.65 38.68 -23.00
N ASP A 450 -9.70 38.47 -22.21
CA ASP A 450 -11.01 39.11 -22.38
C ASP A 450 -10.94 40.64 -22.23
N ILE A 451 -10.15 41.14 -21.27
CA ILE A 451 -9.90 42.57 -21.08
C ILE A 451 -8.99 43.12 -22.18
N ARG A 452 -7.93 42.38 -22.54
CA ARG A 452 -6.92 42.77 -23.53
C ARG A 452 -7.57 43.09 -24.87
N ILE A 453 -8.45 42.21 -25.36
CA ILE A 453 -9.12 42.37 -26.66
C ILE A 453 -9.84 43.71 -26.73
N GLY A 454 -10.59 44.07 -25.68
CA GLY A 454 -11.32 45.33 -25.60
C GLY A 454 -10.39 46.54 -25.57
N VAL A 455 -9.41 46.54 -24.66
CA VAL A 455 -8.45 47.64 -24.49
C VAL A 455 -7.63 47.88 -25.76
N VAL A 456 -7.07 46.81 -26.35
CA VAL A 456 -6.24 46.91 -27.57
C VAL A 456 -7.06 47.45 -28.74
N SER A 457 -8.31 47.02 -28.90
CA SER A 457 -9.19 47.52 -29.95
C SER A 457 -9.44 49.03 -29.84
N LEU A 458 -9.70 49.53 -28.63
CA LEU A 458 -9.93 50.95 -28.37
C LEU A 458 -8.66 51.79 -28.58
N LEU A 459 -7.53 51.34 -28.03
CA LEU A 459 -6.24 52.01 -28.23
C LEU A 459 -5.86 52.06 -29.72
N LYS A 460 -6.03 50.94 -30.43
CA LYS A 460 -5.79 50.84 -31.88
C LYS A 460 -6.59 51.89 -32.64
N LYS A 461 -7.90 51.99 -32.37
CA LYS A 461 -8.76 52.99 -33.01
C LYS A 461 -8.24 54.41 -32.77
N SER A 462 -7.90 54.75 -31.53
CA SER A 462 -7.40 56.08 -31.18
C SER A 462 -6.03 56.39 -31.80
N ILE A 463 -5.13 55.40 -31.90
CA ILE A 463 -3.85 55.54 -32.59
C ILE A 463 -4.09 55.89 -34.07
N TRP A 464 -4.92 55.11 -34.77
CA TRP A 464 -5.20 55.36 -36.19
C TRP A 464 -5.89 56.70 -36.44
N GLU A 465 -6.80 57.11 -35.57
CA GLU A 465 -7.44 58.42 -35.64
C GLU A 465 -6.44 59.58 -35.51
N GLU A 466 -5.48 59.50 -34.59
CA GLU A 466 -4.48 60.57 -34.40
C GLU A 466 -3.42 60.55 -35.51
N ILE A 467 -3.01 59.37 -35.99
CA ILE A 467 -2.13 59.24 -37.17
C ILE A 467 -2.78 59.90 -38.39
N GLY A 468 -4.08 59.67 -38.62
CA GLY A 468 -4.81 60.29 -39.73
C GLY A 468 -4.87 61.82 -39.67
N LYS A 469 -4.82 62.41 -38.47
CA LYS A 469 -4.85 63.87 -38.28
C LYS A 469 -3.47 64.54 -38.37
N LYS A 470 -2.44 63.87 -37.86
CA LYS A 470 -1.13 64.49 -37.58
C LYS A 470 0.03 63.88 -38.38
N GLY A 471 -0.18 62.75 -39.04
CA GLY A 471 0.86 61.97 -39.70
C GLY A 471 1.66 61.06 -38.74
N TYR A 472 2.27 60.02 -39.30
CA TYR A 472 3.17 59.08 -38.63
C TYR A 472 4.41 58.86 -39.48
N GLU A 473 5.57 58.77 -38.84
CA GLU A 473 6.88 58.63 -39.50
C GLU A 473 7.41 57.20 -39.27
N GLY A 474 6.83 56.21 -39.96
CA GLY A 474 7.23 54.81 -39.83
C GLY A 474 6.40 53.88 -40.73
N ASP A 475 6.67 52.57 -40.64
CA ASP A 475 5.94 51.54 -41.39
C ASP A 475 4.60 51.18 -40.73
N LEU A 476 3.50 51.39 -41.47
CA LEU A 476 2.14 51.19 -40.98
C LEU A 476 1.79 49.70 -40.81
N GLU A 477 2.34 48.81 -41.64
CA GLU A 477 2.09 47.37 -41.53
C GLU A 477 2.75 46.80 -40.27
N SER A 478 4.02 47.12 -40.04
CA SER A 478 4.74 46.78 -38.81
C SER A 478 4.03 47.34 -37.58
N LEU A 479 3.63 48.61 -37.59
CA LEU A 479 2.90 49.24 -36.48
C LEU A 479 1.60 48.48 -36.16
N ASN A 480 0.80 48.14 -37.19
CA ASN A 480 -0.44 47.40 -37.00
C ASN A 480 -0.21 46.04 -36.32
N SER A 481 0.88 45.36 -36.69
CA SER A 481 1.28 44.10 -36.06
C SER A 481 1.65 44.30 -34.59
N THR A 482 2.50 45.30 -34.29
CA THR A 482 2.95 45.58 -32.92
C THR A 482 1.81 46.04 -32.00
N ILE A 483 0.83 46.79 -32.51
CA ILE A 483 -0.39 47.16 -31.76
C ILE A 483 -1.14 45.91 -31.29
N ASN A 484 -1.26 44.88 -32.14
CA ASN A 484 -1.97 43.66 -31.76
C ASN A 484 -1.20 42.81 -30.74
N GLU A 485 0.10 43.07 -30.57
CA GLU A 485 0.97 42.44 -29.57
C GLU A 485 0.98 43.17 -28.21
N MET A 486 0.25 44.27 -28.05
CA MET A 486 0.16 44.95 -26.75
C MET A 486 -0.43 44.02 -25.67
N PHE A 487 0.17 44.05 -24.48
CA PHE A 487 -0.26 43.36 -23.27
C PHE A 487 -0.23 41.81 -23.33
N ILE A 488 0.66 41.23 -24.14
CA ILE A 488 0.83 39.77 -24.23
C ILE A 488 1.79 39.17 -23.18
N GLY A 489 2.59 40.00 -22.50
CA GLY A 489 3.55 39.59 -21.48
C GLY A 489 4.81 38.92 -22.03
N LYS A 490 5.35 39.40 -23.17
CA LYS A 490 6.55 38.83 -23.83
C LYS A 490 7.72 39.80 -23.91
#